data_AF-A0A1I3QKE3-F1
#
_entry.id   AF-A0A1I3QKE3-F1
#
_cell.length_a   1.000
_cell.length_b   1.000
_cell.length_c   1.000
_cell.angle_alpha   90.00
_cell.angle_beta   90.00
_cell.angle_gamma   90.00
#
_symmetry.space_group_name_H-M   'P 1'
#
loop_
_entity.id
_entity.type
_entity.pdbx_description
1 polymer ?
#
loop_
_entity_poly.entity_id
_entity_poly.type
_entity_poly.pdbx_seq_one_letter_code
_entity_poly.pdbx_strand_id
1 'polypeptide(L)' 'MILLIPLILIALYLGMYFMRTERTSDCRWRQTGREQDERLWRCQVCGAEARTEKGEPKHCGATAPKL' A
#
# COMPACT_ATOMS: atom_id res chain seq x y z
N MET A 1 10.31 8.47 -35.95
CA MET A 1 9.08 7.69 -35.65
C MET A 1 9.40 6.45 -34.82
N ILE A 2 10.32 5.56 -35.25
CA ILE A 2 10.72 4.35 -34.50
C ILE A 2 11.52 4.64 -33.20
N LEU A 3 12.30 5.72 -33.15
CA LEU A 3 13.10 6.09 -31.97
C LEU A 3 12.28 6.51 -30.73
N LEU A 4 11.00 6.87 -30.90
CA LEU A 4 10.12 7.25 -29.78
C LEU A 4 9.54 6.03 -29.06
N ILE A 5 9.47 4.89 -29.75
CA ILE A 5 8.92 3.64 -29.21
C ILE A 5 9.67 3.17 -27.94
N PRO A 6 11.02 3.08 -27.91
CA PRO A 6 11.72 2.69 -26.68
C PRO A 6 11.50 3.69 -25.54
N LEU A 7 11.42 4.98 -25.85
CA LEU A 7 11.18 6.03 -24.85
C LEU A 7 9.80 5.88 -24.19
N ILE A 8 8.76 5.62 -24.98
CA ILE A 8 7.39 5.40 -24.51
C ILE A 8 7.30 4.13 -23.65
N LEU A 9 7.97 3.05 -24.06
CA LEU A 9 8.00 1.80 -23.28
C LEU A 9 8.69 1.99 -21.93
N ILE A 10 9.80 2.72 -21.87
CA ILE A 10 10.49 3.04 -20.61
C ILE A 10 9.59 3.90 -19.72
N ALA A 11 8.93 4.92 -20.27
CA ALA A 11 8.01 5.77 -19.53
C ALA A 11 6.82 4.98 -18.96
N LEU A 12 6.23 4.08 -19.74
CA LEU A 12 5.15 3.18 -19.29
C LEU A 12 5.65 2.21 -18.23
N TYR A 13 6.83 1.62 -18.42
CA TYR A 13 7.44 0.70 -17.44
C TYR A 13 7.70 1.40 -16.10
N LEU A 14 8.27 2.60 -16.13
CA LEU A 14 8.51 3.39 -14.93
C LEU A 14 7.20 3.82 -14.28
N GLY A 15 6.21 4.27 -15.07
CA GLY A 15 4.88 4.62 -14.58
C GLY A 15 4.21 3.45 -13.85
N MET A 16 4.20 2.26 -14.46
CA MET A 16 3.69 1.03 -13.83
C MET A 16 4.53 0.60 -12.62
N TYR A 17 5.85 0.78 -12.64
CA TYR A 17 6.73 0.47 -11.53
C TYR A 17 6.49 1.39 -10.32
N PHE A 18 6.29 2.69 -10.55
CA PHE A 18 5.92 3.65 -9.50
C PHE A 18 4.48 3.43 -9.01
N MET A 19 3.56 3.06 -9.91
CA MET A 19 2.18 2.69 -9.54
C MET A 19 2.08 1.30 -8.90
N ARG A 20 3.16 0.52 -8.85
CA ARG A 20 3.26 -0.72 -8.07
C ARG A 20 3.31 -0.39 -6.58
N THR A 21 2.18 0.11 -6.07
CA THR A 21 1.89 0.48 -4.68
C THR A 21 1.54 -0.73 -3.81
N GLU A 22 1.93 -1.93 -4.24
CA GLU A 22 1.67 -3.18 -3.53
C GLU A 22 3.00 -3.80 -3.11
N ARG A 23 3.83 -3.01 -2.41
CA ARG A 23 4.93 -3.57 -1.61
C ARG A 23 4.37 -4.13 -0.31
N THR A 24 3.47 -5.11 -0.43
CA THR A 24 2.96 -5.89 0.71
C THR A 24 4.11 -6.58 1.44
N SER A 25 5.22 -6.88 0.75
CA SER A 25 6.44 -7.46 1.34
C SER A 25 7.16 -6.57 2.35
N ASP A 26 7.05 -5.24 2.22
CA ASP A 26 7.71 -4.28 3.12
C ASP A 26 6.78 -3.80 4.24
N CYS A 27 5.54 -4.28 4.29
CA CYS A 27 4.58 -3.74 5.22
C CYS A 27 4.92 -4.15 6.65
N ARG A 28 5.16 -3.12 7.47
CA ARG A 28 5.44 -3.23 8.90
C ARG A 28 4.28 -2.65 9.67
N TRP A 29 3.28 -3.48 9.93
CA TRP A 29 2.13 -3.13 10.76
C TRP A 29 2.55 -2.93 12.21
N ARG A 30 2.15 -1.81 12.79
CA ARG A 30 2.23 -1.57 14.24
C ARG A 30 0.85 -1.26 14.77
N GLN A 31 0.50 -1.87 15.88
CA GLN A 31 -0.73 -1.56 16.58
C GLN A 31 -0.60 -0.19 17.24
N THR A 32 -1.45 0.76 16.89
CA THR A 32 -1.45 2.12 17.44
C THR A 32 -2.48 2.31 18.54
N GLY A 33 -3.50 1.45 18.61
CA GLY A 33 -4.53 1.53 19.63
C GLY A 33 -5.51 0.37 19.58
N ARG A 34 -6.49 0.43 20.47
CA ARG A 34 -7.66 -0.45 20.48
C ARG A 34 -8.88 0.41 20.77
N GLU A 35 -9.92 0.29 19.96
CA GLU A 35 -11.16 1.05 20.09
C GLU A 35 -12.34 0.07 20.18
N GLN A 36 -13.02 0.06 21.33
CA GLN A 36 -14.15 -0.81 21.70
C GLN A 36 -13.89 -2.32 21.60
N ASP A 37 -13.62 -2.86 20.41
CA ASP A 37 -13.11 -4.21 20.21
C ASP A 37 -12.18 -4.37 18.99
N GLU A 38 -11.95 -3.30 18.25
CA GLU A 38 -11.08 -3.28 17.07
C GLU A 38 -9.66 -2.85 17.45
N ARG A 39 -8.67 -3.48 16.84
CA ARG A 39 -7.28 -3.04 16.91
C ARG A 39 -7.01 -2.11 15.74
N LEU A 40 -6.47 -0.95 16.07
CA LEU A 40 -6.01 0.04 15.11
C LEU A 40 -4.57 -0.30 14.75
N TRP A 41 -4.31 -0.42 13.45
CA TRP A 41 -3.00 -0.73 12.89
C TRP A 41 -2.57 0.38 11.96
N ARG A 42 -1.27 0.69 12.00
CA ARG A 42 -0.63 1.64 11.09
C ARG A 42 0.66 1.04 10.54
N CYS A 43 0.82 1.08 9.22
CA CYS A 43 2.05 0.66 8.56
C CYS A 43 3.10 1.77 8.68
N GLN A 44 4.27 1.46 9.21
CA GLN A 44 5.37 2.44 9.35
C GLN A 44 6.08 2.75 8.04
N VAL A 45 5.87 1.95 6.99
CA VAL A 45 6.57 2.09 5.71
C VAL A 45 5.75 2.90 4.71
N CYS A 46 4.47 2.54 4.52
CA CYS A 46 3.59 3.23 3.58
C CYS A 46 2.56 4.15 4.24
N GLY A 47 2.44 4.14 5.57
CA GLY A 47 1.46 4.96 6.29
C GLY A 47 0.02 4.47 6.23
N ALA A 48 -0.25 3.30 5.59
CA ALA A 48 -1.59 2.72 5.55
C ALA A 48 -2.15 2.46 6.95
N GLU A 49 -3.46 2.67 7.11
CA GLU A 49 -4.19 2.41 8.35
C GLU A 49 -5.21 1.29 8.12
N ALA A 50 -5.36 0.42 9.11
CA ALA A 50 -6.30 -0.70 9.06
C ALA A 50 -6.91 -0.93 10.44
N ARG A 51 -8.17 -1.37 10.47
CA ARG A 51 -8.88 -1.80 11.68
C ARG A 51 -9.16 -3.28 11.55
N THR A 52 -8.82 -4.06 12.56
CA THR A 52 -9.12 -5.50 12.58
C THR A 52 -9.63 -5.90 13.95
N GLU A 53 -10.67 -6.73 13.99
CA GLU A 53 -11.18 -7.32 15.23
C GLU A 53 -10.16 -8.33 15.80
N LYS A 54 -9.52 -9.12 14.93
CA LYS A 54 -8.56 -10.16 15.33
C LYS A 54 -7.44 -10.34 14.31
N GLY A 55 -6.21 -10.36 14.81
CA GLY A 55 -5.00 -10.59 14.00
C GLY A 55 -4.50 -9.35 13.28
N GLU A 56 -3.30 -9.45 12.72
CA GLU A 56 -2.67 -8.37 11.96
C GLU A 56 -3.28 -8.25 10.54
N PRO A 57 -3.28 -7.06 9.92
CA PRO A 57 -3.77 -6.88 8.56
C PRO A 57 -2.84 -7.57 7.56
N LYS A 58 -3.41 -8.40 6.67
CA LYS A 58 -2.63 -9.15 5.66
C LYS A 58 -2.28 -8.35 4.41
N HIS A 59 -3.07 -7.32 4.12
CA HIS A 59 -2.94 -6.52 2.91
C HIS A 59 -2.69 -5.06 3.27
N CYS A 60 -1.75 -4.46 2.57
CA CYS A 60 -1.20 -3.15 2.83
C CYS A 60 -1.00 -2.46 1.48
N GLY A 61 -1.53 -1.25 1.34
CA GLY A 61 -1.79 -0.61 0.04
C GLY A 61 -3.25 -0.19 -0.16
N ALA A 62 -4.12 -0.46 0.82
CA ALA A 62 -5.51 -0.03 0.76
C ALA A 62 -5.65 1.45 1.13
N THR A 63 -6.07 2.24 0.14
CA THR A 63 -7.02 3.32 0.34
C THR A 63 -8.15 2.81 1.25
N ALA A 64 -8.06 3.06 2.56
CA ALA A 64 -9.16 2.71 3.44
C ALA A 64 -10.35 3.65 3.10
N PRO A 65 -11.54 3.11 2.77
CA PRO A 65 -12.72 3.95 2.62
C PRO A 65 -13.00 4.60 3.98
N LYS A 66 -12.90 5.94 4.02
CA LYS A 66 -13.49 6.74 5.08
C LYS A 66 -15.00 6.58 4.94
N LEU A 67 -15.62 5.82 5.85
CA LEU A 67 -17.03 6.04 6.16
C LEU A 67 -17.18 7.40 6.84
#